data_AF-A0A9E2ZS33-F1
#
_entry.id   AF-A0A9E2ZS33-F1
#
_cell.length_a   1.000
_cell.length_b   1.000
_cell.length_c   1.000
_cell.angle_alpha   90.00
_cell.angle_beta   90.00
_cell.angle_gamma   90.00
#
_symmetry.space_group_name_H-M   'P 1'
#
loop_
_entity.id
_entity.type
_entity.pdbx_description
1 polymer ?
#
loop_
_entity_poly.entity_id
_entity_poly.type
_entity_poly.pdbx_seq_one_letter_code
_entity_poly.pdbx_strand_id
1 'polypeptide(L)'
;MKALGWSMGPEFAHMDPDERQELLFALTERALSPDFGVTCLEAPEWPPVPQALRRELDGRSVYTAPGTERYATHGQLSMEEALVQRAQRHGAPFVTHEALAARLGADADRLDAVLRERAQDATQRTRAGLRLDQASMIYEALTSDRRVSVGVGPAGSGKTYMAGVAARAWEASGGQVIGITSSQAARNVLAGAGVSDAWNSTRFLHRMNRNPDERLLPRTLIVIDEGSTMSMTHLAGIVALAERDNAKVLITGDHQQLAAVESGGGMCLLADRLGHTQLACPVRFEAGWEQRASLRLREGDKTALEAYDEHGRITGGDQVQVFEDARRAYVAARLAGEDVLL
;
A
#
# COMPACT_ATOMS: atom_id res chain seq x y z
N MET A 1 -20.67 7.22 23.05
CA MET A 1 -20.62 7.34 24.52
C MET A 1 -20.38 6.03 25.29
N LYS A 2 -20.98 4.87 24.93
CA LYS A 2 -20.80 3.62 25.71
C LYS A 2 -19.35 3.10 25.85
N ALA A 3 -18.47 3.36 24.88
CA ALA A 3 -17.08 2.89 24.91
C ALA A 3 -16.14 3.74 25.80
N LEU A 4 -16.37 5.06 25.92
CA LEU A 4 -15.54 5.97 26.72
C LEU A 4 -15.72 5.76 28.23
N GLY A 5 -16.91 5.35 28.67
CA GLY A 5 -17.17 5.05 30.09
C GLY A 5 -16.43 3.83 30.62
N TRP A 6 -15.83 3.00 29.75
CA TRP A 6 -15.03 1.83 30.16
C TRP A 6 -13.55 2.16 30.32
N SER A 7 -13.07 3.24 29.69
CA SER A 7 -11.68 3.71 29.79
C SER A 7 -11.49 4.81 30.83
N MET A 8 -12.56 5.49 31.25
CA MET A 8 -12.54 6.52 32.29
C MET A 8 -12.94 5.89 33.64
N GLY A 9 -12.34 6.39 34.74
CA GLY A 9 -12.59 5.85 36.08
C GLY A 9 -14.06 5.94 36.52
N PRO A 10 -14.46 5.19 37.56
CA PRO A 10 -15.84 5.13 38.05
C PRO A 10 -16.43 6.52 38.39
N GLU A 11 -15.59 7.46 38.81
CA GLU A 11 -15.95 8.86 39.04
C GLU A 11 -16.60 9.55 37.82
N PHE A 12 -16.18 9.20 36.61
CA PHE A 12 -16.76 9.77 35.38
C PHE A 12 -18.21 9.31 35.15
N ALA A 13 -18.57 8.11 35.58
CA ALA A 13 -19.93 7.59 35.41
C ALA A 13 -20.95 8.30 36.34
N HIS A 14 -20.46 8.86 37.45
CA HIS A 14 -21.28 9.51 38.49
C HIS A 14 -21.33 11.04 38.38
N MET A 15 -20.56 11.65 37.48
CA MET A 15 -20.59 13.10 37.21
C MET A 15 -21.92 13.52 36.57
N ASP A 16 -22.29 14.77 36.81
CA ASP A 16 -23.44 15.40 36.14
C ASP A 16 -23.25 15.38 34.60
N PRO A 17 -24.33 15.23 33.79
CA PRO A 17 -24.21 15.28 32.33
C PRO A 17 -23.45 16.49 31.77
N ASP A 18 -23.67 17.68 32.33
CA ASP A 18 -23.03 18.90 31.84
C ASP A 18 -21.54 18.93 32.21
N GLU A 19 -21.21 18.56 33.45
CA GLU A 19 -19.82 18.41 33.92
C GLU A 19 -19.04 17.36 33.10
N ARG A 20 -19.69 16.24 32.73
CA ARG A 20 -19.07 15.22 31.86
C ARG A 20 -18.77 15.77 30.47
N GLN A 21 -19.69 16.54 29.91
CA GLN A 21 -19.53 17.13 28.59
C GLN A 21 -18.39 18.15 28.60
N GLU A 22 -18.33 19.04 29.60
CA GLU A 22 -17.23 19.98 29.78
C GLU A 22 -15.88 19.27 29.93
N LEU A 23 -15.82 18.21 30.75
CA LEU A 23 -14.60 17.41 30.91
C LEU A 23 -14.16 16.75 29.60
N LEU A 24 -15.08 16.17 28.83
CA LEU A 24 -14.77 15.57 27.53
C LEU A 24 -14.23 16.62 26.54
N PHE A 25 -14.80 17.82 26.52
CA PHE A 25 -14.30 18.91 25.67
C PHE A 25 -12.91 19.35 26.11
N ALA A 26 -12.68 19.59 27.41
CA ALA A 26 -11.39 19.98 27.94
C ALA A 26 -10.30 18.92 27.67
N LEU A 27 -10.63 17.63 27.81
CA LEU A 27 -9.71 16.54 27.45
C LEU A 27 -9.42 16.48 25.95
N THR A 28 -10.43 16.73 25.12
CA THR A 28 -10.28 16.76 23.66
C THR A 28 -9.41 17.93 23.22
N GLU A 29 -9.66 19.15 23.70
CA GLU A 29 -8.83 20.33 23.43
C GLU A 29 -7.39 20.10 23.87
N ARG A 30 -7.20 19.55 25.06
CA ARG A 30 -5.87 19.21 25.57
C ARG A 30 -5.18 18.17 24.71
N ALA A 31 -5.87 17.11 24.28
CA ALA A 31 -5.31 16.07 23.42
C ALA A 31 -4.97 16.60 22.01
N LEU A 32 -5.69 17.61 21.52
CA LEU A 32 -5.43 18.27 20.24
C LEU A 32 -4.43 19.42 20.33
N SER A 33 -3.98 19.78 21.54
CA SER A 33 -2.99 20.83 21.78
C SER A 33 -1.62 20.47 21.19
N PRO A 34 -0.86 21.45 20.70
CA PRO A 34 0.56 21.29 20.38
C PRO A 34 1.40 20.68 21.51
N ASP A 35 0.98 20.84 22.77
CA ASP A 35 1.67 20.27 23.94
C ASP A 35 1.75 18.73 23.91
N PHE A 36 0.83 18.08 23.19
CA PHE A 36 0.80 16.63 22.96
C PHE A 36 1.41 16.24 21.61
N GLY A 37 2.10 17.18 20.94
CA GLY A 37 2.70 16.96 19.63
C GLY A 37 1.66 16.75 18.54
N VAL A 38 0.48 17.37 18.65
CA VAL A 38 -0.58 17.31 17.64
C VAL A 38 -0.63 18.64 16.87
N THR A 39 -0.91 18.59 15.58
CA THR A 39 -1.03 19.78 14.73
C THR A 39 -2.21 19.65 13.79
N CYS A 40 -2.99 20.73 13.70
CA CYS A 40 -4.08 20.86 12.74
C CYS A 40 -3.50 21.04 11.33
N LEU A 41 -3.96 20.23 10.38
CA LEU A 41 -3.52 20.26 8.99
C LEU A 41 -4.36 21.21 8.12
N GLU A 42 -5.38 21.83 8.69
CA GLU A 42 -6.22 22.80 7.98
C GLU A 42 -5.59 24.18 8.03
N ALA A 43 -5.47 24.80 6.85
CA ALA A 43 -5.05 26.18 6.77
C ALA A 43 -6.11 27.09 7.41
N PRO A 44 -5.71 28.17 8.12
CA PRO A 44 -6.65 29.15 8.61
C PRO A 44 -7.42 29.80 7.45
N GLU A 45 -8.73 29.98 7.61
CA GLU A 45 -9.56 30.63 6.59
C GLU A 45 -9.13 32.09 6.38
N TRP A 46 -8.81 32.43 5.12
CA TRP A 46 -8.45 33.78 4.72
C TRP A 46 -9.27 34.25 3.51
N PRO A 47 -9.95 35.41 3.58
CA PRO A 47 -10.00 36.34 4.72
C PRO A 47 -10.75 35.75 5.94
N PRO A 48 -10.53 36.29 7.15
CA PRO A 48 -11.19 35.78 8.36
C PRO A 48 -12.71 35.80 8.21
N VAL A 49 -13.37 34.70 8.58
CA VAL A 49 -14.84 34.57 8.52
C VAL A 49 -15.49 35.67 9.38
N PRO A 50 -16.49 36.40 8.87
CA PRO A 50 -17.26 37.35 9.68
C PRO A 50 -17.90 36.66 10.89
N GLN A 51 -18.00 37.35 12.03
CA GLN A 51 -18.55 36.78 13.27
C GLN A 51 -19.97 36.18 13.08
N ALA A 52 -20.80 36.81 12.24
CA ALA A 52 -22.15 36.34 11.93
C ALA A 52 -22.20 34.98 11.20
N LEU A 53 -21.07 34.53 10.63
CA LEU A 53 -20.94 33.26 9.93
C LEU A 53 -20.04 32.28 10.69
N ARG A 54 -19.72 32.58 11.96
CA ARG A 54 -18.99 31.67 12.85
C ARG A 54 -19.97 30.92 13.74
N ARG A 55 -19.74 29.63 13.93
CA ARG A 55 -20.42 28.83 14.94
C ARG A 55 -19.96 29.25 16.33
N GLU A 56 -20.89 29.24 17.29
CA GLU A 56 -20.60 29.55 18.69
C GLU A 56 -19.77 28.46 19.37
N LEU A 57 -19.90 27.20 18.95
CA LEU A 57 -19.22 26.05 19.56
C LEU A 57 -17.69 26.10 19.42
N ASP A 58 -17.18 26.45 18.23
CA ASP A 58 -15.76 26.31 17.86
C ASP A 58 -15.19 27.53 17.12
N GLY A 59 -16.00 28.58 16.89
CA GLY A 59 -15.60 29.81 16.22
C GLY A 59 -15.35 29.67 14.71
N ARG A 60 -15.68 28.52 14.09
CA ARG A 60 -15.42 28.21 12.68
C ARG A 60 -16.60 28.54 11.77
N SER A 61 -16.37 28.59 10.46
CA SER A 61 -17.40 28.86 9.45
C SER A 61 -18.60 27.91 9.58
N VAL A 62 -19.82 28.44 9.60
CA VAL A 62 -21.07 27.64 9.60
C VAL A 62 -21.19 26.70 8.38
N TYR A 63 -20.38 26.89 7.34
CA TYR A 63 -20.37 26.07 6.12
C TYR A 63 -19.40 24.88 6.18
N THR A 64 -18.52 24.80 7.17
CA THR A 64 -17.66 23.64 7.39
C THR A 64 -18.43 22.61 8.22
N ALA A 65 -18.39 21.33 7.93
CA ALA A 65 -19.04 20.36 8.81
C ALA A 65 -18.27 20.26 10.16
N PRO A 66 -18.94 20.20 11.33
CA PRO A 66 -18.25 20.00 12.60
C PRO A 66 -17.50 18.66 12.64
N GLY A 67 -16.30 18.63 13.24
CA GLY A 67 -15.54 17.40 13.44
C GLY A 67 -14.87 16.83 12.18
N THR A 68 -14.77 17.62 11.11
CA THR A 68 -14.05 17.20 9.89
C THR A 68 -12.58 17.59 9.90
N GLU A 69 -12.12 18.21 10.98
CA GLU A 69 -10.75 18.63 11.16
C GLU A 69 -9.77 17.47 10.99
N ARG A 70 -8.74 17.70 10.18
CA ARG A 70 -7.62 16.77 10.06
C ARG A 70 -6.48 17.20 10.95
N TYR A 71 -6.07 16.31 11.83
CA TYR A 71 -4.91 16.47 12.70
C TYR A 71 -3.88 15.39 12.39
N ALA A 72 -2.60 15.71 12.60
CA ALA A 72 -1.52 14.73 12.60
C ALA A 72 -0.66 14.90 13.85
N THR A 73 -0.04 13.79 14.28
CA THR A 73 1.00 13.84 15.31
C THR A 73 2.34 14.22 14.70
N HIS A 74 3.19 14.93 15.44
CA HIS A 74 4.57 15.24 15.04
C HIS A 74 5.35 13.96 14.77
N GLY A 75 5.13 12.90 15.56
CA GLY A 75 5.73 11.60 15.33
C GLY A 75 5.37 10.99 13.97
N GLN A 76 4.11 11.10 13.55
CA GLN A 76 3.67 10.67 12.22
C GLN A 76 4.36 11.50 11.12
N LEU A 77 4.33 12.83 11.24
CA LEU A 77 4.94 13.72 10.24
C LEU A 77 6.45 13.49 10.10
N SER A 78 7.17 13.36 11.23
CA SER A 78 8.61 13.06 11.23
C SER A 78 8.91 11.68 10.63
N MET A 79 8.06 10.68 10.87
CA MET A 79 8.22 9.36 10.29
C MET A 79 7.99 9.37 8.77
N GLU A 80 6.96 10.06 8.30
CA GLU A 80 6.67 10.24 6.86
C GLU A 80 7.81 10.96 6.15
N GLU A 81 8.30 12.06 6.73
CA GLU A 81 9.43 12.81 6.17
C GLU A 81 10.71 11.97 6.13
N ALA A 82 11.05 11.28 7.23
CA ALA A 82 12.22 10.41 7.27
C ALA A 82 12.11 9.25 6.27
N LEU A 83 10.93 8.65 6.12
CA LEU A 83 10.69 7.61 5.14
C LEU A 83 10.97 8.11 3.71
N VAL A 84 10.39 9.25 3.34
CA VAL A 84 10.60 9.87 2.02
C VAL A 84 12.07 10.21 1.79
N GLN A 85 12.73 10.85 2.75
CA GLN A 85 14.13 11.24 2.62
C GLN A 85 15.04 10.02 2.40
N ARG A 86 14.87 8.97 3.20
CA ARG A 86 15.63 7.72 3.07
C ARG A 86 15.37 7.03 1.75
N ALA A 87 14.10 7.00 1.32
CA ALA A 87 13.68 6.35 0.10
C ALA A 87 14.26 7.01 -1.17
N GLN A 88 14.48 8.32 -1.13
CA GLN A 88 15.09 9.10 -2.23
C GLN A 88 16.61 8.98 -2.31
N ARG A 89 17.29 8.45 -1.28
CA ARG A 89 18.76 8.37 -1.28
C ARG A 89 19.26 7.51 -2.43
N HIS A 90 20.32 8.00 -3.06
CA HIS A 90 21.07 7.31 -4.11
C HIS A 90 22.23 6.48 -3.52
N GLY A 91 22.88 5.66 -4.35
CA GLY A 91 23.99 4.80 -3.95
C GLY A 91 23.59 3.42 -3.42
N ALA A 92 22.32 3.01 -3.61
CA ALA A 92 21.93 1.64 -3.40
C ALA A 92 22.58 0.73 -4.46
N PRO A 93 22.80 -0.57 -4.17
CA PRO A 93 23.23 -1.52 -5.19
C PRO A 93 22.27 -1.51 -6.38
N PHE A 94 22.77 -1.70 -7.59
CA PHE A 94 21.98 -1.80 -8.81
C PHE A 94 22.60 -2.84 -9.77
N VAL A 95 21.88 -3.14 -10.84
CA VAL A 95 22.35 -3.95 -11.98
C VAL A 95 22.49 -3.03 -13.19
N THR A 96 23.53 -3.21 -14.00
CA THR A 96 23.69 -2.36 -15.20
C THR A 96 22.55 -2.59 -16.20
N HIS A 97 22.25 -1.54 -16.96
CA HIS A 97 21.18 -1.54 -17.96
C HIS A 97 21.32 -2.71 -18.95
N GLU A 98 22.51 -2.91 -19.52
CA GLU A 98 22.75 -3.96 -20.52
C GLU A 98 22.61 -5.36 -19.92
N ALA A 99 23.17 -5.56 -18.72
CA ALA A 99 23.19 -6.85 -18.07
C ALA A 99 21.78 -7.28 -17.61
N LEU A 100 20.93 -6.32 -17.23
CA LEU A 100 19.56 -6.61 -16.85
C LEU A 100 18.66 -6.80 -18.07
N ALA A 101 18.75 -5.95 -19.10
CA ALA A 101 17.97 -6.09 -20.32
C ALA A 101 18.17 -7.46 -20.96
N ALA A 102 19.42 -7.91 -21.07
CA ALA A 102 19.77 -9.23 -21.58
C ALA A 102 19.10 -10.36 -20.78
N ARG A 103 19.10 -10.27 -19.44
CA ARG A 103 18.44 -11.25 -18.55
C ARG A 103 16.92 -11.27 -18.70
N LEU A 104 16.32 -10.11 -18.96
CA LEU A 104 14.89 -9.99 -19.21
C LEU A 104 14.51 -10.39 -20.65
N GLY A 105 15.49 -10.73 -21.49
CA GLY A 105 15.28 -11.13 -22.88
C GLY A 105 14.86 -9.98 -23.79
N ALA A 106 15.31 -8.77 -23.50
CA ALA A 106 14.98 -7.54 -24.25
C ALA A 106 16.24 -6.70 -24.50
N ASP A 107 16.12 -5.72 -25.39
CA ASP A 107 17.16 -4.73 -25.66
C ASP A 107 16.97 -3.53 -24.72
N ALA A 108 18.07 -2.97 -24.19
CA ALA A 108 18.03 -1.85 -23.23
C ALA A 108 17.27 -0.64 -23.80
N ASP A 109 17.61 -0.24 -25.03
CA ASP A 109 16.96 0.90 -25.72
C ASP A 109 15.44 0.73 -25.84
N ARG A 110 14.97 -0.52 -25.99
CA ARG A 110 13.54 -0.83 -26.09
C ARG A 110 12.85 -0.65 -24.73
N LEU A 111 13.46 -1.11 -23.64
CA LEU A 111 12.90 -0.94 -22.30
C LEU A 111 12.93 0.54 -21.88
N ASP A 112 13.99 1.27 -22.22
CA ASP A 112 14.09 2.71 -21.99
C ASP A 112 13.03 3.50 -22.79
N ALA A 113 12.72 3.08 -24.01
CA ALA A 113 11.64 3.68 -24.80
C ALA A 113 10.26 3.46 -24.14
N VAL A 114 9.97 2.23 -23.68
CA VAL A 114 8.71 1.92 -22.98
C VAL A 114 8.55 2.75 -21.71
N LEU A 115 9.62 2.92 -20.93
CA LEU A 115 9.62 3.75 -19.72
C LEU A 115 9.35 5.22 -20.02
N ARG A 116 9.88 5.76 -21.13
CA ARG A 116 9.63 7.14 -21.56
C ARG A 116 8.20 7.37 -22.03
N GLU A 117 7.65 6.42 -22.80
CA GLU A 117 6.32 6.53 -23.39
C GLU A 117 5.19 6.17 -22.42
N ARG A 118 5.52 5.65 -21.23
CA ARG A 118 4.55 5.09 -20.26
C ARG A 118 3.60 4.10 -20.93
N ALA A 119 4.12 3.33 -21.89
CA ALA A 119 3.28 2.52 -22.76
C ALA A 119 2.52 1.46 -21.95
N GLN A 120 1.19 1.56 -21.95
CA GLN A 120 0.27 0.65 -21.28
C GLN A 120 -0.02 -0.61 -22.13
N ASP A 121 0.91 -1.00 -23.02
CA ASP A 121 0.70 -2.11 -23.92
C ASP A 121 1.15 -3.44 -23.27
N ALA A 122 0.17 -4.23 -22.84
CA ALA A 122 0.38 -5.57 -22.28
C ALA A 122 0.54 -6.67 -23.35
N THR A 123 0.44 -6.35 -24.64
CA THR A 123 0.43 -7.37 -25.71
C THR A 123 1.83 -7.84 -26.11
N GLN A 124 2.82 -6.95 -26.04
CA GLN A 124 4.18 -7.24 -26.45
C GLN A 124 4.96 -8.00 -25.39
N ARG A 125 5.80 -8.95 -25.85
CA ARG A 125 6.60 -9.80 -24.97
C ARG A 125 8.09 -9.74 -25.31
N THR A 126 8.90 -9.94 -24.28
CA THR A 126 10.34 -10.18 -24.42
C THR A 126 10.60 -11.61 -24.89
N ARG A 127 11.85 -11.91 -25.29
CA ARG A 127 12.28 -13.27 -25.65
C ARG A 127 12.18 -14.25 -24.47
N ALA A 128 12.17 -13.74 -23.23
CA ALA A 128 11.95 -14.52 -22.02
C ALA A 128 10.46 -14.73 -21.69
N GLY A 129 9.54 -14.29 -22.56
CA GLY A 129 8.09 -14.46 -22.39
C GLY A 129 7.43 -13.46 -21.44
N LEU A 130 8.20 -12.54 -20.85
CA LEU A 130 7.68 -11.46 -20.00
C LEU A 130 6.94 -10.45 -20.86
N ARG A 131 5.85 -9.89 -20.34
CA ARG A 131 5.25 -8.72 -20.98
C ARG A 131 6.21 -7.52 -20.87
N LEU A 132 6.16 -6.60 -21.83
CA LEU A 132 7.03 -5.43 -21.81
C LEU A 132 6.79 -4.52 -20.59
N ASP A 133 5.55 -4.38 -20.12
CA ASP A 133 5.25 -3.63 -18.89
C ASP A 133 5.94 -4.23 -17.65
N GLN A 134 5.91 -5.56 -17.52
CA GLN A 134 6.61 -6.29 -16.45
C GLN A 134 8.13 -6.14 -16.56
N ALA A 135 8.68 -6.34 -17.77
CA ALA A 135 10.11 -6.23 -17.99
C ALA A 135 10.60 -4.80 -17.72
N SER A 136 9.87 -3.78 -18.17
CA SER A 136 10.24 -2.37 -17.98
C SER A 136 10.18 -1.96 -16.50
N MET A 137 9.20 -2.48 -15.75
CA MET A 137 9.13 -2.27 -14.29
C MET A 137 10.31 -2.90 -13.55
N ILE A 138 10.65 -4.15 -13.84
CA ILE A 138 11.83 -4.80 -13.25
C ILE A 138 13.08 -4.04 -13.64
N TYR A 139 13.13 -3.57 -14.89
CA TYR A 139 14.24 -2.82 -15.43
C TYR A 139 14.47 -1.52 -14.68
N GLU A 140 13.48 -0.61 -14.64
CA GLU A 140 13.56 0.63 -13.88
C GLU A 140 13.90 0.37 -12.41
N ALA A 141 13.22 -0.61 -11.81
CA ALA A 141 13.42 -0.94 -10.42
C ALA A 141 14.88 -1.32 -10.15
N LEU A 142 15.46 -2.26 -10.89
CA LEU A 142 16.76 -2.85 -10.56
C LEU A 142 17.97 -2.11 -11.16
N THR A 143 17.79 -1.24 -12.16
CA THR A 143 18.86 -0.38 -12.69
C THR A 143 19.01 0.94 -11.95
N SER A 144 17.93 1.44 -11.33
CA SER A 144 17.98 2.65 -10.52
C SER A 144 18.88 2.49 -9.30
N ASP A 145 19.75 3.46 -9.05
CA ASP A 145 20.60 3.52 -7.85
C ASP A 145 19.88 4.12 -6.63
N ARG A 146 18.60 4.47 -6.80
CA ARG A 146 17.72 4.90 -5.70
C ARG A 146 17.44 3.74 -4.74
N ARG A 147 17.39 4.07 -3.45
CA ARG A 147 17.13 3.12 -2.36
C ARG A 147 15.81 2.38 -2.53
N VAL A 148 14.75 3.09 -2.88
CA VAL A 148 13.40 2.53 -3.03
C VAL A 148 12.88 2.77 -4.44
N SER A 149 12.40 1.71 -5.08
CA SER A 149 11.59 1.76 -6.31
C SER A 149 10.19 1.24 -6.02
N VAL A 150 9.18 1.85 -6.65
CA VAL A 150 7.76 1.52 -6.43
C VAL A 150 7.13 1.02 -7.74
N GLY A 151 6.65 -0.22 -7.72
CA GLY A 151 5.91 -0.85 -8.79
C GLY A 151 4.42 -0.95 -8.44
N VAL A 152 3.57 -0.31 -9.23
CA VAL A 152 2.12 -0.35 -9.05
C VAL A 152 1.50 -1.29 -10.08
N GLY A 153 0.54 -2.10 -9.68
CA GLY A 153 -0.22 -2.88 -10.64
C GLY A 153 -1.61 -3.23 -10.12
N PRO A 154 -2.65 -3.19 -10.97
CA PRO A 154 -3.99 -3.57 -10.57
C PRO A 154 -4.06 -5.03 -10.10
N ALA A 155 -5.13 -5.40 -9.41
CA ALA A 155 -5.40 -6.78 -9.04
C ALA A 155 -5.26 -7.71 -10.27
N GLY A 156 -4.57 -8.83 -10.11
CA GLY A 156 -4.38 -9.80 -11.19
C GLY A 156 -3.43 -9.37 -12.32
N SER A 157 -2.69 -8.26 -12.21
CA SER A 157 -1.69 -7.84 -13.22
C SER A 157 -0.39 -8.66 -13.22
N GLY A 158 -0.20 -9.53 -12.22
CA GLY A 158 0.98 -10.39 -12.08
C GLY A 158 2.12 -9.79 -11.25
N LYS A 159 1.81 -8.92 -10.27
CA LYS A 159 2.79 -8.32 -9.33
C LYS A 159 3.68 -9.35 -8.64
N THR A 160 3.10 -10.37 -8.00
CA THR A 160 3.88 -11.41 -7.30
C THR A 160 4.75 -12.24 -8.26
N TYR A 161 4.26 -12.50 -9.48
CA TYR A 161 5.08 -13.15 -10.51
C TYR A 161 6.27 -12.26 -10.91
N MET A 162 6.03 -10.97 -11.12
CA MET A 162 7.05 -9.97 -11.43
C MET A 162 8.08 -9.87 -10.28
N ALA A 163 7.64 -9.85 -9.03
CA ALA A 163 8.50 -9.90 -7.84
C ALA A 163 9.44 -11.12 -7.86
N GLY A 164 8.92 -12.30 -8.21
CA GLY A 164 9.74 -13.51 -8.38
C GLY A 164 10.74 -13.43 -9.53
N VAL A 165 10.38 -12.80 -10.65
CA VAL A 165 11.31 -12.57 -11.78
C VAL A 165 12.40 -11.58 -11.39
N ALA A 166 12.04 -10.48 -10.72
CA ALA A 166 13.00 -9.50 -10.20
C ALA A 166 13.99 -10.14 -9.22
N ALA A 167 13.50 -10.99 -8.32
CA ALA A 167 14.32 -11.73 -7.38
C ALA A 167 15.37 -12.59 -8.11
N ARG A 168 14.94 -13.42 -9.06
CA ARG A 168 15.85 -14.27 -9.84
C ARG A 168 16.87 -13.46 -10.64
N ALA A 169 16.46 -12.33 -11.23
CA ALA A 169 17.38 -11.46 -11.98
C ALA A 169 18.45 -10.83 -11.06
N TRP A 170 18.06 -10.49 -9.83
CA TRP A 170 18.96 -9.95 -8.81
C TRP A 170 19.96 -11.00 -8.28
N GLU A 171 19.47 -12.20 -7.95
CA GLU A 171 20.29 -13.33 -7.52
C GLU A 171 21.31 -13.74 -8.60
N ALA A 172 20.87 -13.78 -9.86
CA ALA A 172 21.76 -14.02 -11.00
C ALA A 172 22.81 -12.91 -11.23
N SER A 173 22.68 -11.78 -10.52
CA SER A 173 23.65 -10.68 -10.50
C SER A 173 24.51 -10.68 -9.22
N GLY A 174 24.49 -11.79 -8.47
CA GLY A 174 25.31 -12.01 -7.28
C GLY A 174 24.79 -11.32 -6.01
N GLY A 175 23.53 -10.90 -5.98
CA GLY A 175 22.89 -10.33 -4.80
C GLY A 175 22.04 -11.33 -4.02
N GLN A 176 21.68 -11.01 -2.79
CA GLN A 176 20.68 -11.75 -2.02
C GLN A 176 19.30 -11.10 -2.20
N VAL A 177 18.23 -11.89 -2.08
CA VAL A 177 16.86 -11.38 -2.04
C VAL A 177 16.17 -11.77 -0.74
N ILE A 178 15.45 -10.83 -0.14
CA ILE A 178 14.57 -11.06 1.00
C ILE A 178 13.17 -10.58 0.62
N GLY A 179 12.19 -11.48 0.67
CA GLY A 179 10.78 -11.14 0.50
C GLY A 179 10.16 -10.68 1.81
N ILE A 180 9.38 -9.61 1.80
CA ILE A 180 8.61 -9.15 2.96
C ILE A 180 7.16 -8.91 2.54
N THR A 181 6.22 -9.34 3.36
CA THR A 181 4.78 -9.20 3.10
C THR A 181 4.03 -8.82 4.37
N SER A 182 2.82 -8.28 4.22
CA SER A 182 1.96 -7.88 5.34
C SER A 182 1.33 -9.07 6.09
N SER A 183 1.18 -10.23 5.44
CA SER A 183 0.49 -11.40 6.02
C SER A 183 1.22 -12.71 5.77
N GLN A 184 0.96 -13.71 6.61
CA GLN A 184 1.56 -15.04 6.46
C GLN A 184 1.07 -15.77 5.19
N ALA A 185 -0.14 -15.48 4.72
CA ALA A 185 -0.68 -16.00 3.47
C ALA A 185 0.04 -15.40 2.25
N ALA A 186 0.20 -14.07 2.21
CA ALA A 186 0.96 -13.39 1.16
C ALA A 186 2.41 -13.89 1.09
N ARG A 187 3.04 -14.12 2.25
CA ARG A 187 4.39 -14.72 2.34
C ARG A 187 4.47 -16.10 1.68
N ASN A 188 3.45 -16.97 1.80
CA ASN A 188 3.41 -18.26 1.09
C ASN A 188 3.35 -18.07 -0.43
N VAL A 189 2.51 -17.13 -0.90
CA VAL A 189 2.34 -16.85 -2.32
C VAL A 189 3.64 -16.30 -2.92
N LEU A 190 4.30 -15.38 -2.22
CA LEU A 190 5.59 -14.82 -2.65
C LEU A 190 6.70 -15.88 -2.68
N ALA A 191 6.74 -16.78 -1.69
CA ALA A 191 7.66 -17.92 -1.70
C ALA A 191 7.40 -18.86 -2.88
N GLY A 192 6.13 -19.16 -3.17
CA GLY A 192 5.73 -19.96 -4.34
C GLY A 192 6.10 -19.32 -5.69
N ALA A 193 6.26 -17.99 -5.74
CA ALA A 193 6.72 -17.26 -6.92
C ALA A 193 8.25 -17.32 -7.14
N GLY A 194 8.99 -17.94 -6.21
CA GLY A 194 10.43 -18.15 -6.28
C GLY A 194 11.26 -17.23 -5.37
N VAL A 195 10.64 -16.51 -4.42
CA VAL A 195 11.36 -15.72 -3.41
C VAL A 195 11.49 -16.56 -2.13
N SER A 196 12.51 -17.41 -2.08
CA SER A 196 12.67 -18.42 -1.03
C SER A 196 12.75 -17.85 0.39
N ASP A 197 13.51 -16.77 0.57
CA ASP A 197 13.73 -16.10 1.85
C ASP A 197 12.64 -15.04 2.11
N ALA A 198 11.39 -15.49 2.27
CA ALA A 198 10.23 -14.62 2.46
C ALA A 198 9.74 -14.59 3.91
N TRP A 199 9.36 -13.40 4.39
CA TRP A 199 8.95 -13.13 5.76
C TRP A 199 7.63 -12.35 5.85
N ASN A 200 6.92 -12.56 6.95
CA ASN A 200 5.95 -11.59 7.42
C ASN A 200 6.70 -10.40 8.05
N SER A 201 6.26 -9.17 7.76
CA SER A 201 6.92 -7.94 8.22
C SER A 201 7.11 -7.86 9.74
N THR A 202 6.10 -8.27 10.51
CA THR A 202 6.16 -8.24 11.98
C THR A 202 7.24 -9.17 12.49
N ARG A 203 7.31 -10.40 11.94
CA ARG A 203 8.34 -11.38 12.33
C ARG A 203 9.74 -10.94 11.93
N PHE A 204 9.88 -10.37 10.74
CA PHE A 204 11.15 -9.86 10.24
C PHE A 204 11.68 -8.71 11.10
N LEU A 205 10.86 -7.69 11.34
CA LEU A 205 11.25 -6.55 12.17
C LEU A 205 11.51 -6.96 13.62
N HIS A 206 10.72 -7.90 14.17
CA HIS A 206 10.97 -8.44 15.50
C HIS A 206 12.35 -9.10 15.61
N ARG A 207 12.76 -9.91 14.61
CA ARG A 207 14.09 -10.53 14.55
C ARG A 207 15.19 -9.47 14.53
N MET A 208 15.10 -8.51 13.61
CA MET A 208 16.12 -7.47 13.45
C MET A 208 16.21 -6.54 14.67
N ASN A 209 15.09 -6.27 15.35
CA ASN A 209 15.07 -5.47 16.57
C ASN A 209 15.61 -6.22 17.79
N ARG A 210 15.48 -7.56 17.84
CA ARG A 210 16.04 -8.38 18.92
C ARG A 210 17.55 -8.54 18.83
N ASN A 211 18.10 -8.51 17.63
CA ASN A 211 19.54 -8.58 17.41
C ASN A 211 20.02 -7.38 16.58
N PRO A 212 20.25 -6.21 17.21
CA PRO A 212 20.65 -5.00 16.50
C PRO A 212 21.97 -5.12 15.75
N ASP A 213 22.83 -6.09 16.10
CA ASP A 213 24.11 -6.37 15.44
C ASP A 213 23.95 -7.23 14.17
N GLU A 214 22.79 -7.87 13.99
CA GLU A 214 22.47 -8.58 12.75
C GLU A 214 22.41 -7.58 11.59
N ARG A 215 23.10 -7.90 10.50
CA ARG A 215 23.19 -7.08 9.28
C ARG A 215 22.64 -7.87 8.09
N LEU A 216 22.01 -7.18 7.16
CA LEU A 216 21.73 -7.72 5.84
C LEU A 216 23.04 -7.98 5.10
N LEU A 217 23.07 -9.01 4.26
CA LEU A 217 24.26 -9.27 3.45
C LEU A 217 24.46 -8.15 2.41
N PRO A 218 25.70 -7.93 1.95
CA PRO A 218 25.96 -6.98 0.88
C PRO A 218 25.11 -7.27 -0.36
N ARG A 219 24.71 -6.22 -1.08
CA ARG A 219 23.88 -6.34 -2.30
C ARG A 219 22.55 -7.06 -2.07
N THR A 220 21.93 -6.89 -0.90
CA THR A 220 20.57 -7.39 -0.64
C THR A 220 19.52 -6.56 -1.37
N LEU A 221 18.55 -7.22 -2.00
CA LEU A 221 17.28 -6.65 -2.48
C LEU A 221 16.16 -7.10 -1.55
N ILE A 222 15.47 -6.14 -0.94
CA ILE A 222 14.24 -6.39 -0.19
C ILE A 222 13.07 -6.18 -1.15
N VAL A 223 12.27 -7.23 -1.37
CA VAL A 223 11.05 -7.16 -2.17
C VAL A 223 9.85 -7.14 -1.24
N ILE A 224 9.12 -6.02 -1.21
CA ILE A 224 7.88 -5.88 -0.45
C ILE A 224 6.70 -6.17 -1.39
N ASP A 225 5.98 -7.28 -1.17
CA ASP A 225 4.75 -7.59 -1.90
C ASP A 225 3.52 -7.14 -1.10
N GLU A 226 2.50 -6.65 -1.82
CA GLU A 226 1.31 -6.01 -1.28
C GLU A 226 1.59 -4.85 -0.30
N GLY A 227 2.54 -3.99 -0.67
CA GLY A 227 3.00 -2.84 0.14
C GLY A 227 1.90 -1.81 0.47
N SER A 228 0.80 -1.77 -0.27
CA SER A 228 -0.37 -0.93 0.03
C SER A 228 -1.08 -1.34 1.33
N THR A 229 -0.95 -2.61 1.72
CA THR A 229 -1.53 -3.17 2.96
C THR A 229 -0.57 -3.11 4.15
N MET A 230 0.67 -2.68 3.94
CA MET A 230 1.68 -2.59 4.99
C MET A 230 1.58 -1.26 5.75
N SER A 231 1.71 -1.30 7.08
CA SER A 231 1.66 -0.10 7.91
C SER A 231 2.86 0.82 7.65
N MET A 232 2.66 2.13 7.84
CA MET A 232 3.73 3.13 7.72
C MET A 232 4.94 2.79 8.60
N THR A 233 4.70 2.37 9.85
CA THR A 233 5.74 1.99 10.80
C THR A 233 6.60 0.84 10.30
N HIS A 234 5.99 -0.19 9.69
CA HIS A 234 6.74 -1.31 9.13
C HIS A 234 7.56 -0.89 7.90
N LEU A 235 6.96 -0.11 6.99
CA LEU A 235 7.68 0.42 5.83
C LEU A 235 8.87 1.29 6.26
N ALA A 236 8.67 2.20 7.23
CA ALA A 236 9.73 3.03 7.79
C ALA A 236 10.86 2.21 8.43
N GLY A 237 10.51 1.17 9.19
CA GLY A 237 11.49 0.25 9.79
C GLY A 237 12.30 -0.52 8.74
N ILE A 238 11.65 -1.05 7.70
CA ILE A 238 12.32 -1.79 6.63
C ILE A 238 13.23 -0.87 5.81
N VAL A 239 12.77 0.33 5.45
CA VAL A 239 13.58 1.29 4.70
C VAL A 239 14.76 1.80 5.53
N ALA A 240 14.60 1.97 6.85
CA ALA A 240 15.71 2.30 7.75
C ALA A 240 16.76 1.18 7.81
N LEU A 241 16.35 -0.09 7.86
CA LEU A 241 17.27 -1.22 7.78
C LEU A 241 17.99 -1.28 6.44
N ALA A 242 17.28 -1.01 5.34
CA ALA A 242 17.86 -0.99 4.00
C ALA A 242 18.89 0.13 3.83
N GLU A 243 18.63 1.30 4.42
CA GLU A 243 19.60 2.39 4.48
C GLU A 243 20.84 2.00 5.28
N ARG A 244 20.66 1.46 6.49
CA ARG A 244 21.75 1.07 7.40
C ARG A 244 22.71 0.07 6.76
N ASP A 245 22.16 -0.92 6.06
CA ASP A 245 22.94 -2.06 5.54
C ASP A 245 23.21 -1.94 4.03
N ASN A 246 22.94 -0.77 3.45
CA ASN A 246 23.06 -0.50 2.02
C ASN A 246 22.34 -1.54 1.12
N ALA A 247 21.12 -1.91 1.47
CA ALA A 247 20.26 -2.79 0.67
C ALA A 247 19.31 -1.97 -0.22
N LYS A 248 18.86 -2.56 -1.33
CA LYS A 248 17.86 -1.94 -2.21
C LYS A 248 16.45 -2.43 -1.83
N VAL A 249 15.43 -1.61 -2.03
CA VAL A 249 14.03 -1.97 -1.76
C VAL A 249 13.19 -1.82 -3.03
N LEU A 250 12.46 -2.87 -3.38
CA LEU A 250 11.40 -2.84 -4.38
C LEU A 250 10.06 -3.03 -3.68
N ILE A 251 9.20 -2.03 -3.74
CA ILE A 251 7.84 -2.09 -3.19
C ILE A 251 6.87 -2.36 -4.33
N THR A 252 6.05 -3.39 -4.20
CA THR A 252 5.02 -3.74 -5.17
C THR A 252 3.65 -3.75 -4.49
N GLY A 253 2.62 -3.30 -5.18
CA GLY A 253 1.27 -3.23 -4.63
C GLY A 253 0.31 -2.47 -5.52
N ASP A 254 -0.85 -2.13 -4.97
CA ASP A 254 -1.84 -1.30 -5.64
C ASP A 254 -2.28 -0.18 -4.70
N HIS A 255 -1.84 1.06 -4.95
CA HIS A 255 -2.21 2.21 -4.11
C HIS A 255 -3.68 2.63 -4.27
N GLN A 256 -4.39 2.10 -5.27
CA GLN A 256 -5.83 2.32 -5.47
C GLN A 256 -6.69 1.22 -4.83
N GLN A 257 -6.07 0.20 -4.22
CA GLN A 257 -6.79 -0.74 -3.35
C GLN A 257 -6.93 -0.17 -1.94
N LEU A 258 -7.84 -0.76 -1.15
CA LEU A 258 -8.10 -0.36 0.24
C LEU A 258 -6.78 -0.17 0.99
N ALA A 259 -6.57 1.04 1.50
CA ALA A 259 -5.42 1.35 2.35
C ALA A 259 -5.43 0.44 3.59
N ALA A 260 -4.24 0.17 4.14
CA ALA A 260 -4.11 -0.57 5.40
C ALA A 260 -5.05 -0.01 6.49
N VAL A 261 -5.56 -0.91 7.35
CA VAL A 261 -6.51 -0.59 8.44
C VAL A 261 -5.88 0.32 9.51
N GLU A 262 -4.55 0.31 9.67
CA GLU A 262 -3.80 1.23 10.55
C GLU A 262 -3.49 2.55 9.83
N SER A 263 -2.55 3.39 10.30
CA SER A 263 -2.02 4.56 9.58
C SER A 263 -1.41 4.15 8.22
N GLY A 264 -2.27 3.83 7.27
CA GLY A 264 -1.99 3.36 5.92
C GLY A 264 -1.52 4.50 5.03
N GLY A 265 -1.07 4.14 3.83
CA GLY A 265 -0.67 5.12 2.82
C GLY A 265 0.84 5.35 2.67
N GLY A 266 1.69 4.60 3.37
CA GLY A 266 3.15 4.70 3.18
C GLY A 266 3.60 4.39 1.75
N MET A 267 3.05 3.34 1.13
CA MET A 267 3.30 3.08 -0.29
C MET A 267 2.75 4.19 -1.19
N CYS A 268 1.57 4.75 -0.88
CA CYS A 268 0.98 5.85 -1.65
C CYS A 268 1.86 7.11 -1.59
N LEU A 269 2.27 7.51 -0.39
CA LEU A 269 3.20 8.61 -0.14
C LEU A 269 4.50 8.43 -0.95
N LEU A 270 5.07 7.24 -0.94
CA LEU A 270 6.27 6.93 -1.72
C LEU A 270 6.01 6.96 -3.23
N ALA A 271 4.89 6.40 -3.70
CA ALA A 271 4.51 6.42 -5.11
C ALA A 271 4.31 7.85 -5.64
N ASP A 272 3.69 8.72 -4.83
CA ASP A 272 3.45 10.13 -5.17
C ASP A 272 4.77 10.92 -5.20
N ARG A 273 5.67 10.65 -4.26
CA ARG A 273 6.88 11.46 -4.06
C ARG A 273 8.09 10.99 -4.88
N LEU A 274 8.18 9.69 -5.18
CA LEU A 274 9.25 9.08 -5.98
C LEU A 274 8.88 8.87 -7.44
N GLY A 275 7.57 8.90 -7.74
CA GLY A 275 7.02 8.27 -8.94
C GLY A 275 6.90 6.75 -8.77
N HIS A 276 6.26 6.11 -9.73
CA HIS A 276 6.12 4.67 -9.79
C HIS A 276 6.08 4.19 -11.24
N THR A 277 6.50 2.94 -11.45
CA THR A 277 6.25 2.24 -12.71
C THR A 277 4.93 1.48 -12.57
N GLN A 278 4.11 1.41 -13.63
CA GLN A 278 2.78 0.80 -13.58
C GLN A 278 2.62 -0.38 -14.55
N LEU A 279 2.05 -1.49 -14.07
CA LEU A 279 1.60 -2.60 -14.91
C LEU A 279 0.29 -2.24 -15.62
N ALA A 280 0.21 -2.56 -16.91
CA ALA A 280 -0.81 -2.05 -17.81
C ALA A 280 -2.22 -2.62 -17.54
N CYS A 281 -2.36 -3.95 -17.44
CA CYS A 281 -3.68 -4.58 -17.36
C CYS A 281 -3.70 -5.81 -16.44
N PRO A 282 -4.81 -6.07 -15.73
CA PRO A 282 -5.10 -7.36 -15.11
C PRO A 282 -5.09 -8.49 -16.15
N VAL A 283 -4.45 -9.62 -15.88
CA VAL A 283 -4.41 -10.77 -16.82
C VAL A 283 -5.14 -12.01 -16.29
N ARG A 284 -5.77 -11.92 -15.11
CA ARG A 284 -6.48 -13.04 -14.47
C ARG A 284 -7.96 -13.14 -14.82
N PHE A 285 -8.50 -12.21 -15.60
CA PHE A 285 -9.90 -12.26 -16.02
C PHE A 285 -10.05 -13.07 -17.30
N GLU A 286 -10.94 -14.07 -17.28
CA GLU A 286 -11.33 -14.82 -18.47
C GLU A 286 -12.17 -13.95 -19.41
N ALA A 287 -13.04 -13.12 -18.84
CA ALA A 287 -13.94 -12.27 -19.59
C ALA A 287 -13.36 -10.86 -19.74
N GLY A 288 -13.16 -10.41 -20.98
CA GLY A 288 -12.62 -9.08 -21.27
C GLY A 288 -13.52 -7.93 -20.80
N TRP A 289 -14.83 -8.14 -20.68
CA TRP A 289 -15.74 -7.15 -20.10
C TRP A 289 -15.47 -6.95 -18.61
N GLU A 290 -15.20 -8.04 -17.87
CA GLU A 290 -14.98 -8.03 -16.43
C GLU A 290 -13.63 -7.37 -16.10
N GLN A 291 -12.63 -7.61 -16.94
CA GLN A 291 -11.34 -6.92 -16.89
C GLN A 291 -11.50 -5.40 -16.99
N ARG A 292 -12.29 -4.91 -17.96
CA ARG A 292 -12.53 -3.47 -18.15
C ARG A 292 -13.37 -2.88 -17.02
N ALA A 293 -14.41 -3.59 -16.57
CA ALA A 293 -15.25 -3.17 -15.45
C ALA A 293 -14.43 -3.07 -14.15
N SER A 294 -13.53 -4.01 -13.88
CA SER A 294 -12.65 -3.99 -12.71
C SER A 294 -11.70 -2.78 -12.69
N LEU A 295 -11.17 -2.37 -13.85
CA LEU A 295 -10.35 -1.17 -13.96
C LEU A 295 -11.13 0.11 -13.68
N ARG A 296 -12.36 0.22 -14.21
CA ARG A 296 -13.25 1.35 -13.91
C ARG A 296 -13.62 1.40 -12.43
N LEU A 297 -13.94 0.24 -11.84
CA LEU A 297 -14.23 0.14 -10.41
C LEU A 297 -13.02 0.58 -9.56
N ARG A 298 -11.80 0.21 -9.98
CA ARG A 298 -10.54 0.62 -9.34
C ARG A 298 -10.35 2.15 -9.36
N GLU A 299 -10.82 2.83 -10.40
CA GLU A 299 -10.80 4.30 -10.50
C GLU A 299 -11.95 4.97 -9.74
N GLY A 300 -12.84 4.20 -9.10
CA GLY A 300 -14.01 4.71 -8.39
C GLY A 300 -15.21 5.01 -9.30
N ASP A 301 -15.19 4.58 -10.56
CA ASP A 301 -16.33 4.72 -11.47
C ASP A 301 -17.45 3.75 -11.08
N LYS A 302 -18.52 4.30 -10.50
CA LYS A 302 -19.69 3.56 -10.03
C LYS A 302 -20.45 2.87 -11.17
N THR A 303 -20.35 3.38 -12.40
CA THR A 303 -21.02 2.78 -13.57
C THR A 303 -20.35 1.46 -14.00
N ALA A 304 -19.23 1.07 -13.37
CA ALA A 304 -18.70 -0.29 -13.46
C ALA A 304 -19.67 -1.35 -12.89
N LEU A 305 -20.46 -1.00 -11.88
CA LEU A 305 -21.41 -1.93 -11.24
C LEU A 305 -22.52 -2.37 -12.21
N GLU A 306 -22.93 -1.47 -13.12
CA GLU A 306 -23.91 -1.78 -14.17
C GLU A 306 -23.42 -2.93 -15.06
N ALA A 307 -22.13 -2.92 -15.43
CA ALA A 307 -21.56 -4.00 -16.23
C ALA A 307 -21.57 -5.35 -15.48
N TYR A 308 -21.36 -5.35 -14.16
CA TYR A 308 -21.47 -6.57 -13.35
C TYR A 308 -22.93 -7.04 -13.22
N ASP A 309 -23.89 -6.12 -13.10
CA ASP A 309 -25.32 -6.44 -13.04
C ASP A 309 -25.83 -7.01 -14.38
N GLU A 310 -25.51 -6.37 -15.51
CA GLU A 310 -25.88 -6.82 -16.86
C GLU A 310 -25.37 -8.24 -17.18
N HIS A 311 -24.22 -8.61 -16.63
CA HIS A 311 -23.64 -9.95 -16.79
C HIS A 311 -24.04 -10.92 -15.68
N GLY A 312 -24.99 -10.55 -14.81
CA GLY A 312 -25.54 -11.42 -13.76
C GLY A 312 -24.55 -11.77 -12.64
N ARG A 313 -23.52 -10.94 -12.41
CA ARG A 313 -22.55 -11.13 -11.31
C ARG A 313 -23.00 -10.51 -9.99
N ILE A 314 -24.07 -9.71 -10.01
CA ILE A 314 -24.69 -9.15 -8.81
C ILE A 314 -26.03 -9.85 -8.64
N THR A 315 -26.22 -10.51 -7.50
CA THR A 315 -27.48 -11.16 -7.13
C THR A 315 -27.96 -10.60 -5.80
N GLY A 316 -29.20 -10.12 -5.76
CA GLY A 316 -29.85 -9.64 -4.53
C GLY A 316 -30.83 -10.67 -3.97
N GLY A 317 -31.13 -10.56 -2.68
CA GLY A 317 -32.11 -11.38 -1.99
C GLY A 317 -32.31 -10.95 -0.54
N ASP A 318 -33.22 -11.62 0.17
CA ASP A 318 -33.31 -11.48 1.63
C ASP A 318 -32.01 -11.91 2.30
N GLN A 319 -31.69 -11.32 3.45
CA GLN A 319 -30.43 -11.57 4.16
C GLN A 319 -30.22 -13.08 4.40
N VAL A 320 -31.23 -13.81 4.87
CA VAL A 320 -31.12 -15.25 5.15
C VAL A 320 -30.85 -16.03 3.86
N GLN A 321 -31.55 -15.66 2.78
CA GLN A 321 -31.38 -16.30 1.48
C GLN A 321 -29.98 -16.07 0.91
N VAL A 322 -29.48 -14.84 0.94
CA VAL A 322 -28.15 -14.49 0.44
C VAL A 322 -27.07 -15.24 1.22
N PHE A 323 -27.20 -15.36 2.55
CA PHE A 323 -26.27 -16.16 3.35
C PHE A 323 -26.28 -17.64 2.96
N GLU A 324 -27.46 -18.25 2.77
CA GLU A 324 -27.54 -19.66 2.36
C GLU A 324 -27.09 -19.90 0.92
N ASP A 325 -27.34 -18.97 0.00
CA ASP A 325 -26.84 -19.01 -1.37
C ASP A 325 -25.31 -18.90 -1.40
N ALA A 326 -24.74 -17.94 -0.68
CA ALA A 326 -23.30 -17.75 -0.58
C ALA A 326 -22.61 -18.95 0.08
N ARG A 327 -23.20 -19.52 1.15
CA ARG A 327 -22.70 -20.73 1.79
C ARG A 327 -22.71 -21.93 0.84
N ARG A 328 -23.80 -22.13 0.09
CA ARG A 328 -23.90 -23.22 -0.90
C ARG A 328 -22.87 -23.06 -2.02
N ALA A 329 -22.73 -21.86 -2.56
CA ALA A 329 -21.74 -21.56 -3.58
C ALA A 329 -20.32 -21.82 -3.09
N TYR A 330 -19.97 -21.36 -1.88
CA TYR A 330 -18.67 -21.59 -1.27
C TYR A 330 -18.36 -23.07 -1.10
N VAL A 331 -19.29 -23.86 -0.55
CA VAL A 331 -19.10 -25.30 -0.37
C VAL A 331 -18.94 -26.01 -1.71
N ALA A 332 -19.78 -25.69 -2.70
CA ALA A 332 -19.72 -26.28 -4.03
C ALA A 332 -18.37 -26.01 -4.71
N ALA A 333 -17.91 -24.76 -4.71
CA ALA A 333 -16.62 -24.36 -5.28
C ALA A 333 -15.44 -25.04 -4.55
N ARG A 334 -15.49 -25.13 -3.21
CA ARG A 334 -14.45 -25.83 -2.44
C ARG A 334 -14.39 -27.32 -2.73
N LEU A 335 -15.54 -27.98 -2.92
CA LEU A 335 -15.62 -29.38 -3.35
C LEU A 335 -15.12 -29.58 -4.78
N ALA A 336 -15.28 -28.59 -5.65
CA ALA A 336 -14.70 -28.57 -7.00
C ALA A 336 -13.18 -28.31 -7.01
N GLY A 337 -12.57 -28.04 -5.85
CA GLY A 337 -11.15 -27.74 -5.72
C GLY A 337 -10.79 -26.29 -6.03
N GLU A 338 -11.78 -25.41 -6.17
CA GLU A 338 -11.57 -23.99 -6.41
C GLU A 338 -11.14 -23.28 -5.12
N ASP A 339 -10.40 -22.17 -5.27
CA ASP A 339 -10.01 -21.28 -4.18
C ASP A 339 -10.93 -20.05 -4.19
N VAL A 340 -11.87 -20.02 -3.25
CA VAL A 340 -12.95 -19.02 -3.18
C VAL A 340 -12.98 -18.36 -1.80
N LEU A 341 -13.32 -17.07 -1.79
CA LEU A 341 -13.53 -16.29 -0.58
C LEU A 341 -15.03 -16.17 -0.30
N LEU A 342 -15.39 -16.13 0.98
CA LEU A 342 -16.73 -15.83 1.48
C LEU A 342 -16.65 -14.60 2.39
#